data_AF-A0A928HW43-F1
#
_entry.id   AF-A0A928HW43-F1
#
_cell.length_a   1.000
_cell.length_b   1.000
_cell.length_c   1.000
_cell.angle_alpha   90.00
_cell.angle_beta   90.00
_cell.angle_gamma   90.00
#
_symmetry.space_group_name_H-M   'P 1'
#
loop_
_entity.id
_entity.type
_entity.pdbx_description
1 polymer ?
#
loop_
_entity_poly.entity_id
_entity_poly.type
_entity_poly.pdbx_seq_one_letter_code
_entity_poly.pdbx_strand_id
1 'polypeptide(L)'
;MSYINDESHPIHENMVICAKPGQIRHTRLPFKCYYIHMIVNDGYLGDMLTTLPNYIDFSDTDQVKEIFISLCEHYNTGITNDDILLQSFILKLIYIVSKNSDSVIRSIPKSNNHKTIESTLEYINNNLSADLTLERLANAAN
;
A
#
# COMPACT_ATOMS: atom_id res chain seq x y z
N MET A 1 5.29 1.16 17.16
CA MET A 1 4.11 0.47 16.62
C MET A 1 3.30 1.47 15.84
N SER A 2 3.18 1.24 14.53
CA SER A 2 2.24 1.91 13.63
C SER A 2 0.99 1.05 13.50
N TYR A 3 -0.17 1.68 13.41
CA TYR A 3 -1.46 1.05 13.19
C TYR A 3 -2.12 1.68 11.98
N ILE A 4 -2.52 0.86 11.01
CA ILE A 4 -3.27 1.27 9.83
C ILE A 4 -4.47 0.31 9.72
N ASN A 5 -5.68 0.85 9.90
CA ASN A 5 -6.91 0.07 10.09
C ASN A 5 -6.70 -0.98 11.22
N ASP A 6 -6.91 -2.26 10.92
CA ASP A 6 -6.77 -3.37 11.87
C ASP A 6 -5.35 -3.97 11.90
N GLU A 7 -4.43 -3.45 11.08
CA GLU A 7 -3.06 -3.94 10.97
C GLU A 7 -2.12 -3.17 11.91
N SER A 8 -1.21 -3.89 12.58
CA SER A 8 -0.19 -3.28 13.44
C SER A 8 1.20 -3.78 13.09
N HIS A 9 2.13 -2.86 12.87
CA HIS A 9 3.53 -3.18 12.58
C HIS A 9 4.51 -2.45 13.51
N PRO A 10 5.56 -3.14 14.01
CA PRO A 10 6.71 -2.48 14.62
C PRO A 10 7.33 -1.49 13.64
N ILE A 11 7.55 -0.25 14.09
CA ILE A 11 8.30 0.72 13.29
C ILE A 11 9.77 0.49 13.60
N HIS A 12 10.57 0.36 12.55
CA HIS A 12 12.01 0.33 12.63
C HIS A 12 12.61 1.16 11.49
N GLU A 13 13.91 1.40 11.56
CA GLU A 13 14.65 1.98 10.45
C GLU A 13 14.50 1.09 9.21
N ASN A 14 14.63 1.67 8.02
CA ASN A 14 14.57 0.93 6.75
C ASN A 14 13.17 0.45 6.31
N MET A 15 12.13 0.90 6.99
CA MET A 15 10.74 0.69 6.61
C MET A 15 10.15 1.93 5.93
N VAL A 16 9.38 1.73 4.86
CA VAL A 16 8.48 2.74 4.29
C VAL A 16 7.04 2.41 4.65
N ILE A 17 6.32 3.41 5.15
CA ILE A 17 4.90 3.30 5.46
C ILE A 17 4.12 3.98 4.33
N CYS A 18 3.39 3.18 3.54
CA CYS A 18 2.54 3.64 2.45
C CYS A 18 1.10 3.80 2.93
N ALA A 19 0.77 5.00 3.41
CA ALA A 19 -0.58 5.34 3.83
C ALA A 19 -1.45 5.80 2.66
N LYS A 20 -2.63 5.20 2.51
CA LYS A 20 -3.60 5.53 1.46
C LYS A 20 -4.71 6.46 1.97
N PRO A 21 -5.39 7.17 1.05
CA PRO A 21 -6.63 7.88 1.37
C PRO A 21 -7.67 6.97 2.03
N GLY A 22 -8.40 7.51 3.01
CA GLY A 22 -9.48 6.80 3.71
C GLY A 22 -9.06 5.87 4.85
N GLN A 23 -7.77 5.56 5.00
CA GLN A 23 -7.30 4.71 6.10
C GLN A 23 -7.28 5.43 7.45
N ILE A 24 -7.68 4.73 8.52
CA ILE A 24 -7.54 5.20 9.90
C ILE A 24 -6.13 4.84 10.39
N ARG A 25 -5.38 5.83 10.91
CA ARG A 25 -3.95 5.68 11.20
C ARG A 25 -3.59 6.28 12.55
N HIS A 26 -2.78 5.58 13.33
CA HIS A 26 -2.16 6.12 14.55
C HIS A 26 -0.85 5.40 14.89
N THR A 27 0.00 6.03 15.71
CA THR A 27 1.29 5.47 16.14
C THR A 27 1.43 5.59 17.65
N ARG A 28 1.93 4.54 18.33
CA ARG A 28 2.00 4.49 19.80
C ARG A 28 3.09 5.36 20.44
N LEU A 29 4.00 5.95 19.67
CA LEU A 29 5.14 6.74 20.15
C LEU A 29 5.57 7.79 19.11
N PRO A 30 6.19 8.90 19.53
CA PRO A 30 6.83 9.82 18.60
C PRO A 30 8.05 9.15 17.93
N PHE A 31 8.21 9.40 16.64
CA PHE A 31 9.37 8.98 15.85
C PHE A 31 9.69 10.08 14.84
N LYS A 32 10.94 10.11 14.37
CA LYS A 32 11.37 11.00 13.29
C LYS A 32 11.42 10.21 11.99
N CYS A 33 10.87 10.78 10.92
CA CYS A 33 10.90 10.18 9.60
C CYS A 33 10.93 11.27 8.53
N TYR A 34 11.35 10.89 7.32
CA TYR A 34 11.03 11.66 6.14
C TYR A 34 9.57 11.42 5.74
N TYR A 35 8.91 12.46 5.27
CA TYR A 35 7.49 12.41 4.94
C TYR A 35 7.23 13.15 3.63
N ILE A 36 6.43 12.53 2.77
CA ILE A 36 5.93 13.14 1.55
C ILE A 36 4.43 12.95 1.52
N HIS A 37 3.71 14.04 1.25
CA HIS A 37 2.30 14.00 0.91
C HIS A 37 2.16 14.25 -0.59
N MET A 38 1.54 13.32 -1.30
CA MET A 38 1.33 13.43 -2.74
C MET A 38 -0.16 13.50 -3.03
N ILE A 39 -0.53 14.36 -3.96
CA ILE A 39 -1.86 14.36 -4.58
C ILE A 39 -1.67 13.76 -5.96
N VAL A 40 -2.27 12.59 -6.18
CA VAL A 40 -2.21 11.87 -7.45
C VAL A 40 -3.64 11.76 -7.95
N ASN A 41 -3.87 12.23 -9.18
CA ASN A 41 -5.18 12.09 -9.82
C ASN A 41 -5.45 10.63 -10.17
N ASP A 42 -6.73 10.31 -10.36
CA ASP A 42 -7.16 8.99 -10.82
C ASP A 42 -6.48 8.60 -12.14
N GLY A 43 -6.12 7.32 -12.25
CA GLY A 43 -5.40 6.75 -13.38
C GLY A 43 -4.30 5.79 -12.95
N TYR A 44 -3.48 5.34 -13.90
CA TYR A 44 -2.53 4.25 -13.72
C TYR A 44 -1.61 4.41 -12.50
N LEU A 45 -1.05 5.60 -12.28
CA LEU A 45 -0.18 5.86 -11.12
C LEU A 45 -0.95 5.81 -9.80
N GLY A 46 -2.16 6.38 -9.76
CA GLY A 46 -3.03 6.33 -8.59
C GLY A 46 -3.37 4.88 -8.23
N ASP A 47 -3.84 4.11 -9.21
CA ASP A 47 -4.19 2.69 -9.03
C ASP A 47 -2.99 1.90 -8.49
N MET A 48 -1.82 2.05 -9.10
CA MET A 48 -0.60 1.38 -8.67
C MET A 48 -0.26 1.71 -7.20
N LEU A 49 -0.32 2.99 -6.81
CA LEU A 49 -0.01 3.41 -5.44
C LEU A 49 -1.04 2.91 -4.42
N THR A 50 -2.31 2.80 -4.80
CA THR A 50 -3.35 2.27 -3.91
C THR A 50 -3.19 0.78 -3.62
N THR A 51 -2.58 0.03 -4.55
CA THR A 51 -2.34 -1.42 -4.41
C THR A 51 -1.08 -1.79 -3.62
N LEU A 52 -0.20 -0.83 -3.33
CA LEU A 52 1.02 -1.09 -2.56
C LEU A 52 0.68 -1.62 -1.15
N PRO A 53 1.52 -2.48 -0.53
CA PRO A 53 1.41 -2.83 0.89
C PRO A 53 1.48 -1.59 1.79
N ASN A 54 0.87 -1.65 2.98
CA ASN A 54 0.94 -0.56 3.97
C ASN A 54 2.35 -0.37 4.52
N TYR A 55 3.10 -1.47 4.63
CA TYR A 55 4.44 -1.53 5.20
C TYR A 55 5.35 -2.25 4.22
N ILE A 56 6.48 -1.63 3.89
CA ILE A 56 7.48 -2.20 2.98
C ILE A 56 8.84 -2.08 3.64
N ASP A 57 9.48 -3.23 3.83
CA ASP A 57 10.83 -3.32 4.37
C ASP A 57 11.86 -3.32 3.25
N PHE A 58 12.90 -2.50 3.41
CA PHE A 58 13.99 -2.41 2.46
C PHE A 58 15.25 -3.06 3.04
N SER A 59 15.85 -3.97 2.28
CA SER A 59 17.15 -4.55 2.62
C SER A 59 18.31 -3.60 2.29
N ASP A 60 18.15 -2.79 1.24
CA ASP A 60 19.08 -1.73 0.83
C ASP A 60 18.34 -0.40 0.84
N THR A 61 18.77 0.51 1.70
CA THR A 61 18.01 1.73 2.05
C THR A 61 18.68 3.01 1.65
N ASP A 62 19.96 2.94 1.26
CA ASP A 62 20.73 4.12 0.90
C ASP A 62 20.06 4.80 -0.29
N GLN A 63 19.63 4.02 -1.28
CA GLN A 63 18.95 4.56 -2.45
C GLN A 63 17.62 5.26 -2.13
N VAL A 64 16.80 4.70 -1.23
CA VAL A 64 15.51 5.30 -0.85
C VAL A 64 15.75 6.54 -0.01
N LYS A 65 16.66 6.46 0.95
CA LYS A 65 17.03 7.56 1.85
C LYS A 65 17.58 8.76 1.08
N GLU A 66 18.48 8.52 0.12
CA GLU A 66 19.01 9.57 -0.76
C GLU A 66 17.88 10.29 -1.51
N ILE A 67 16.88 9.55 -2.01
CA ILE A 67 15.75 10.16 -2.71
C ILE A 67 14.94 11.06 -1.78
N PHE A 68 14.64 10.63 -0.55
CA PHE A 68 13.95 11.47 0.42
C PHE A 68 14.75 12.73 0.78
N ILE A 69 16.07 12.60 0.95
CA ILE A 69 16.95 13.75 1.21
C ILE A 69 16.91 14.72 0.03
N SER A 70 17.10 14.24 -1.20
CA SER A 70 17.07 15.08 -2.40
C SER A 70 15.71 15.76 -2.60
N LEU A 71 14.61 15.08 -2.28
CA LEU A 71 13.28 15.70 -2.31
C LEU A 71 13.19 16.86 -1.31
N CYS A 72 13.67 16.67 -0.07
CA CYS A 72 13.69 17.74 0.93
C CYS A 72 14.57 18.93 0.52
N GLU A 73 15.69 18.68 -0.14
CA GLU A 73 16.61 19.73 -0.61
C GLU A 73 16.01 20.59 -1.72
N HIS A 74 15.21 20.00 -2.62
CA HIS A 74 14.70 20.68 -3.82
C HIS A 74 13.25 21.18 -3.66
N TYR A 75 12.50 20.77 -2.63
CA TYR A 75 11.05 21.03 -2.52
C TYR A 75 10.66 22.52 -2.44
N ASN A 76 11.54 23.40 -1.95
CA ASN A 76 11.20 24.81 -1.70
C ASN A 76 12.33 25.77 -2.05
N THR A 77 13.04 25.50 -3.15
CA THR A 77 14.17 26.33 -3.61
C THR A 77 13.71 27.58 -4.37
N GLY A 78 12.46 27.61 -4.85
CA GLY A 78 11.94 28.67 -5.72
C GLY A 78 12.51 28.66 -7.14
N ILE A 79 13.27 27.61 -7.51
CA ILE A 79 13.85 27.45 -8.84
C ILE A 79 12.89 26.61 -9.69
N THR A 80 12.35 27.17 -10.77
CA THR A 80 11.37 26.50 -11.64
C THR A 80 11.86 25.16 -12.21
N ASN A 81 13.15 25.00 -12.47
CA ASN A 81 13.69 23.73 -12.99
C ASN A 81 13.72 22.62 -11.94
N ASP A 82 13.69 22.96 -10.65
CA ASP A 82 13.68 21.97 -9.58
C ASP A 82 12.35 21.21 -9.55
N ASP A 83 11.27 21.78 -10.09
CA ASP A 83 10.00 21.06 -10.25
C ASP A 83 10.16 19.79 -11.10
N ILE A 84 10.90 19.88 -12.20
CA ILE A 84 11.17 18.72 -13.07
C ILE A 84 11.99 17.67 -12.31
N LEU A 85 13.00 18.13 -11.58
CA LEU A 85 13.87 17.26 -10.80
C LEU A 85 13.10 16.57 -9.67
N LEU A 86 12.24 17.29 -8.95
CA LEU A 86 11.32 16.75 -7.94
C LEU A 86 10.41 15.69 -8.53
N GLN A 87 9.78 15.95 -9.68
CA GLN A 87 8.95 14.95 -10.36
C GLN A 87 9.76 13.71 -10.73
N SER A 88 11.01 13.86 -11.18
CA SER A 88 11.89 12.73 -11.47
C SER A 88 12.21 11.90 -10.23
N PHE A 89 12.43 12.53 -9.08
CA PHE A 89 12.67 11.85 -7.80
C PHE A 89 11.42 11.14 -7.29
N ILE A 90 10.23 11.76 -7.43
CA ILE A 90 8.96 11.11 -7.11
C ILE A 90 8.76 9.86 -7.98
N LEU A 91 8.95 9.95 -9.29
CA LEU A 91 8.82 8.79 -10.18
C LEU A 91 9.84 7.69 -9.83
N LYS A 92 11.08 8.06 -9.48
CA LYS A 92 12.11 7.14 -9.02
C LYS A 92 11.73 6.46 -7.70
N LEU A 93 11.19 7.21 -6.74
CA LEU A 93 10.69 6.70 -5.46
C LEU A 93 9.59 5.67 -5.70
N ILE A 94 8.59 6.04 -6.50
CA ILE A 94 7.46 5.18 -6.86
C ILE A 94 7.98 3.86 -7.46
N TYR A 95 8.89 3.93 -8.44
CA TYR A 95 9.48 2.74 -9.04
C TYR A 95 10.17 1.83 -8.01
N ILE A 96 10.99 2.39 -7.13
CA ILE A 96 11.72 1.62 -6.12
C ILE A 96 10.76 0.99 -5.11
N VAL A 97 9.77 1.74 -4.64
CA VAL A 97 8.76 1.24 -3.70
C VAL A 97 7.94 0.11 -4.33
N SER A 98 7.46 0.30 -5.56
CA SER A 98 6.72 -0.73 -6.29
C SER A 98 7.57 -1.98 -6.51
N LYS A 99 8.82 -1.85 -6.96
CA LYS A 99 9.73 -2.98 -7.18
C LYS A 99 9.98 -3.79 -5.89
N ASN A 100 10.14 -3.12 -4.75
CA ASN A 100 10.35 -3.79 -3.47
C ASN A 100 9.06 -4.35 -2.88
N SER A 101 7.90 -3.81 -3.25
CA SER A 101 6.62 -4.38 -2.86
C SER A 101 6.32 -5.73 -3.50
N ASP A 102 6.92 -6.04 -4.66
CA ASP A 102 6.64 -7.30 -5.36
C ASP A 102 7.01 -8.54 -4.53
N SER A 103 8.04 -8.48 -3.69
CA SER A 103 8.40 -9.61 -2.80
C SER A 103 7.33 -9.81 -1.72
N VAL A 104 6.82 -8.72 -1.17
CA VAL A 104 5.72 -8.71 -0.19
C VAL A 104 4.44 -9.22 -0.83
N ILE A 105 4.06 -8.70 -1.99
CA ILE A 105 2.87 -9.13 -2.76
C ILE A 105 2.97 -10.62 -3.13
N ARG A 106 4.15 -11.10 -3.53
CA ARG A 106 4.39 -12.53 -3.83
C ARG A 106 4.37 -13.42 -2.58
N SER A 107 4.72 -12.89 -1.41
CA SER A 107 4.68 -13.61 -0.13
C SER A 107 3.31 -13.65 0.53
N ILE A 108 2.39 -12.75 0.17
CA ILE A 108 0.98 -12.88 0.54
C ILE A 108 0.51 -14.20 -0.06
N PRO A 109 0.17 -15.22 0.75
CA PRO A 109 -0.34 -16.45 0.20
C PRO A 109 -1.53 -16.05 -0.66
N LYS A 110 -1.53 -16.46 -1.94
CA LYS A 110 -2.73 -16.38 -2.77
C LYS A 110 -3.78 -17.18 -2.01
N SER A 111 -4.59 -16.51 -1.20
CA SER A 111 -5.72 -17.14 -0.57
C SER A 111 -6.50 -17.72 -1.73
N ASN A 112 -6.88 -18.99 -1.63
CA ASN A 112 -7.67 -19.68 -2.65
C ASN A 112 -9.11 -19.12 -2.72
N ASN A 113 -9.29 -17.84 -2.37
CA ASN A 113 -10.51 -17.06 -2.38
C ASN A 113 -11.20 -17.17 -3.74
N HIS A 114 -10.47 -17.38 -4.83
CA HIS A 114 -11.10 -17.63 -6.12
C HIS A 114 -11.97 -18.89 -6.09
N LYS A 115 -11.49 -20.01 -5.55
CA LYS A 115 -12.28 -21.24 -5.40
C LYS A 115 -13.41 -21.04 -4.39
N THR A 116 -13.14 -20.38 -3.27
CA THR A 116 -14.16 -20.07 -2.26
C THR A 116 -15.28 -19.20 -2.84
N ILE A 117 -14.94 -18.19 -3.64
CA ILE A 117 -15.87 -17.31 -4.33
C ILE A 117 -16.63 -18.07 -5.41
N GLU A 118 -15.96 -18.91 -6.21
CA GLU A 118 -16.62 -19.77 -7.20
C GLU A 118 -17.63 -20.72 -6.55
N SER A 119 -17.24 -21.41 -5.47
CA SER A 119 -18.13 -22.30 -4.72
C SER A 119 -19.31 -21.55 -4.09
N THR A 120 -19.08 -20.32 -3.61
CA THR A 120 -20.16 -19.48 -3.08
C THR A 120 -21.12 -19.03 -4.19
N LEU A 121 -20.60 -18.64 -5.35
CA LEU A 121 -21.41 -18.26 -6.52
C LEU A 121 -22.21 -19.46 -7.06
N GLU A 122 -21.62 -20.64 -7.11
CA GLU A 122 -22.28 -21.88 -7.48
C GLU A 122 -23.40 -22.22 -6.48
N TYR A 123 -23.14 -22.08 -5.18
CA TYR A 123 -24.16 -22.28 -4.15
C TYR A 123 -25.34 -21.31 -4.29
N ILE A 124 -25.07 -20.03 -4.55
CA ILE A 124 -26.12 -19.01 -4.76
C ILE A 124 -26.97 -19.37 -5.98
N ASN A 125 -26.34 -19.70 -7.12
CA ASN A 125 -27.03 -20.06 -8.35
C ASN A 125 -27.92 -21.30 -8.19
N ASN A 126 -27.46 -22.29 -7.41
CA ASN A 126 -28.21 -23.52 -7.17
C ASN A 126 -29.32 -23.36 -6.11
N ASN A 127 -29.32 -22.27 -5.32
CA ASN A 127 -30.25 -22.07 -4.21
C ASN A 127 -30.99 -20.72 -4.26
N LEU A 128 -31.23 -20.19 -5.47
CA LEU A 128 -31.88 -18.88 -5.69
C LEU A 128 -33.29 -18.74 -5.08
N SER A 129 -33.97 -19.85 -4.82
CA SER A 129 -35.32 -19.87 -4.22
C SER A 129 -35.32 -20.05 -2.70
N ALA A 130 -34.14 -20.20 -2.08
CA ALA A 130 -33.98 -20.37 -0.64
C ALA A 130 -33.61 -19.04 0.04
N ASP A 131 -33.87 -18.93 1.33
CA ASP A 131 -33.44 -17.79 2.13
C ASP A 131 -31.90 -17.82 2.28
N LEU A 132 -31.24 -16.88 1.59
CA LEU A 132 -29.79 -16.75 1.48
C LEU A 132 -29.27 -15.79 2.55
N THR A 133 -29.00 -16.31 3.74
CA THR A 133 -28.36 -15.55 4.81
C THR A 133 -26.83 -15.58 4.70
N LEU A 134 -26.16 -14.53 5.20
CA LEU A 134 -24.70 -14.44 5.25
C LEU A 134 -24.06 -15.62 6.01
N GLU A 135 -24.71 -16.10 7.07
CA GLU A 135 -24.28 -17.27 7.83
C GLU A 135 -24.26 -18.55 6.98
N ARG A 136 -25.27 -18.74 6.11
CA ARG A 136 -25.35 -19.89 5.21
C ARG A 136 -24.31 -19.85 4.11
N LEU A 137 -24.06 -18.66 3.56
CA LEU A 137 -23.00 -18.46 2.56
C LEU A 137 -21.62 -18.72 3.16
N ALA A 138 -21.37 -18.25 4.38
CA ALA A 138 -20.12 -18.51 5.09
C ALA A 138 -19.90 -20.00 5.40
N ASN A 139 -20.97 -20.74 5.74
CA ASN A 139 -20.92 -22.18 5.98
C ASN A 139 -20.75 -23.01 4.70
N ALA A 140 -21.25 -22.54 3.55
CA ALA A 140 -21.09 -23.21 2.27
C ALA A 140 -19.71 -22.96 1.61
N ALA A 141 -18.99 -21.95 2.07
CA ALA A 141 -17.71 -21.51 1.52
C ALA A 141 -16.48 -22.15 2.20
N ASN A 142 -16.67 -22.86 3.32
CA ASN A 142 -15.65 -23.63 4.05
C ASN A 142 -15.77 -25.13 3.79
#